data_AF-A0A534BF26-F1
#
_entry.id   AF-A0A534BF26-F1
#
_cell.length_a   1.000
_cell.length_b   1.000
_cell.length_c   1.000
_cell.angle_alpha   90.00
_cell.angle_beta   90.00
_cell.angle_gamma   90.00
#
_symmetry.space_group_name_H-M   'P 1'
#
loop_
_entity.id
_entity.type
_entity.pdbx_description
1 polymer ?
#
loop_
_entity_poly.entity_id
_entity_poly.type
_entity_poly.pdbx_seq_one_letter_code
_entity_poly.pdbx_strand_id
1 'polypeptide(L)'
;MTRRVTEYARLMRLDRPVGTWLLLWPALWALWIAGAGRPRPKVLGIFVLGVVVMRAAGCVINDFLDRNIDAYVQRTRDRPLAARRVAPGEALTLFALLLLAALYLVSRLDLFTVELASIGALLTVSYPLLKRFFPMPQLYL
;
A
#
# COMPACT_ATOMS: atom_id res chain seq x y z
N MET A 1 -11.22 21.63 8.72
CA MET A 1 -10.89 20.21 8.97
C MET A 1 -11.09 19.32 7.74
N THR A 2 -12.23 19.43 7.04
CA THR A 2 -12.63 18.56 5.91
C THR A 2 -11.61 18.50 4.77
N ARG A 3 -11.00 19.64 4.40
CA ARG A 3 -10.02 19.72 3.30
C ARG A 3 -8.75 18.88 3.54
N ARG A 4 -8.26 18.81 4.79
CA ARG A 4 -7.07 18.01 5.15
C ARG A 4 -7.34 16.51 5.04
N VAL A 5 -8.51 16.07 5.50
CA VAL A 5 -8.95 14.66 5.37
C VAL A 5 -9.03 14.25 3.90
N THR A 6 -9.55 15.11 3.04
CA THR A 6 -9.61 14.86 1.59
C THR A 6 -8.21 14.72 0.97
N GLU A 7 -7.24 15.54 1.36
CA GLU A 7 -5.86 15.42 0.86
C GLU A 7 -5.19 14.12 1.34
N TYR A 8 -5.42 13.69 2.58
CA TYR A 8 -4.95 12.38 3.06
C TYR A 8 -5.61 11.21 2.33
N ALA A 9 -6.93 11.29 2.09
CA ALA A 9 -7.64 10.27 1.31
C ALA A 9 -7.11 10.17 -0.13
N ARG A 10 -6.78 11.31 -0.77
CA ARG A 10 -6.14 11.35 -2.08
C ARG A 10 -4.71 10.79 -2.05
N LEU A 11 -3.95 11.09 -1.00
CA LEU A 11 -2.59 10.56 -0.84
C LEU A 11 -2.61 9.03 -0.67
N MET A 12 -3.61 8.50 0.04
CA MET A 12 -3.88 7.08 0.17
C MET A 12 -4.52 6.44 -1.08
N ARG A 13 -4.85 7.25 -2.11
CA ARG A 13 -5.59 6.87 -3.32
C ARG A 13 -6.94 6.20 -3.07
N LEU A 14 -7.63 6.61 -2.00
CA LEU A 14 -8.99 6.12 -1.71
C LEU A 14 -10.01 6.60 -2.76
N ASP A 15 -9.71 7.68 -3.48
CA ASP A 15 -10.49 8.19 -4.61
C ASP A 15 -10.32 7.35 -5.90
N ARG A 16 -9.25 6.55 -6.01
CA ARG A 16 -8.95 5.72 -7.19
C ARG A 16 -8.70 4.26 -6.79
N PRO A 17 -9.76 3.51 -6.42
CA PRO A 17 -9.64 2.18 -5.82
C PRO A 17 -9.22 1.08 -6.80
N VAL A 18 -9.05 1.38 -8.11
CA VAL A 18 -8.65 0.39 -9.13
C VAL A 18 -7.41 -0.41 -8.72
N GLY A 19 -6.41 0.26 -8.13
CA GLY A 19 -5.20 -0.42 -7.66
C GLY A 19 -5.44 -1.33 -6.45
N THR A 20 -6.41 -0.98 -5.59
CA THR A 20 -6.82 -1.82 -4.47
C THR A 20 -7.54 -3.07 -4.99
N TRP A 21 -8.46 -2.91 -5.94
CA TRP A 21 -9.16 -4.03 -6.57
C TRP A 21 -8.19 -4.99 -7.29
N LEU A 22 -7.19 -4.44 -7.97
CA LEU A 22 -6.16 -5.24 -8.64
C LEU A 22 -5.40 -6.18 -7.68
N LEU A 23 -5.13 -5.72 -6.46
CA LEU A 23 -4.48 -6.53 -5.43
C LEU A 23 -5.47 -7.43 -4.68
N LEU A 24 -6.70 -6.95 -4.49
CA LEU A 24 -7.71 -7.65 -3.72
C LEU A 24 -8.24 -8.87 -4.46
N TRP A 25 -8.42 -8.79 -5.78
CA TRP A 25 -9.01 -9.88 -6.54
C TRP A 25 -8.18 -11.18 -6.46
N PRO A 26 -6.86 -11.18 -6.76
CA PRO A 26 -6.04 -12.39 -6.60
C PRO A 26 -6.01 -12.90 -5.15
N ALA A 27 -5.98 -12.00 -4.16
CA ALA A 27 -6.01 -12.39 -2.75
C ALA A 27 -7.32 -13.09 -2.36
N LEU A 28 -8.46 -12.60 -2.84
CA LEU A 28 -9.76 -13.23 -2.60
C LEU A 28 -9.84 -14.62 -3.25
N TRP A 29 -9.35 -14.78 -4.48
CA TRP A 29 -9.26 -16.08 -5.14
C TRP A 29 -8.37 -17.06 -4.37
N ALA A 30 -7.19 -16.60 -3.93
CA ALA A 30 -6.29 -17.43 -3.12
C ALA A 30 -6.95 -17.90 -1.82
N LEU A 31 -7.66 -17.01 -1.11
CA LEU A 31 -8.39 -17.36 0.11
C LEU A 31 -9.55 -18.31 -0.15
N TRP A 32 -10.27 -18.12 -1.26
CA TRP A 32 -11.35 -19.01 -1.65
C TRP A 32 -10.84 -20.43 -1.87
N ILE A 33 -9.77 -20.59 -2.66
CA ILE A 33 -9.16 -21.88 -2.97
C ILE A 33 -8.58 -22.51 -1.70
N ALA A 34 -7.80 -21.77 -0.91
CA ALA A 34 -7.21 -22.25 0.33
C ALA A 34 -8.27 -22.63 1.39
N GLY A 35 -9.42 -21.97 1.38
CA GLY A 35 -10.56 -22.25 2.24
C GLY A 35 -11.51 -23.32 1.69
N ALA A 36 -11.18 -24.02 0.59
CA ALA A 36 -12.06 -24.97 -0.08
C ALA A 36 -13.47 -24.40 -0.36
N GLY A 37 -13.53 -23.14 -0.78
CA GLY A 37 -14.76 -22.39 -1.05
C GLY A 37 -15.40 -21.74 0.18
N ARG A 38 -14.84 -21.89 1.38
CA ARG A 38 -15.36 -21.31 2.64
C ARG A 38 -14.24 -20.67 3.47
N PRO A 39 -13.68 -19.53 3.03
CA PRO A 39 -12.68 -18.83 3.81
C PRO A 39 -13.24 -18.38 5.16
N ARG A 40 -12.46 -18.53 6.23
CA ARG A 40 -12.85 -18.10 7.57
C ARG A 40 -13.10 -16.58 7.57
N PRO A 41 -14.24 -16.08 8.09
CA PRO A 41 -14.58 -14.65 8.06
C PRO A 41 -13.50 -13.74 8.67
N LYS A 42 -12.85 -14.19 9.75
CA LYS A 42 -11.73 -13.48 10.38
C LYS A 42 -10.56 -13.28 9.40
N VAL A 43 -10.16 -14.34 8.69
CA VAL A 43 -9.03 -14.29 7.75
C VAL A 43 -9.39 -13.41 6.55
N LEU A 44 -10.60 -13.57 6.01
CA LEU A 44 -11.12 -12.74 4.94
C LEU A 44 -11.08 -11.25 5.29
N GLY A 45 -11.60 -10.88 6.47
CA GLY A 45 -11.59 -9.49 6.95
C GLY A 45 -10.17 -8.94 7.11
N ILE A 46 -9.26 -9.72 7.68
CA ILE A 46 -7.86 -9.31 7.86
C ILE A 46 -7.19 -9.05 6.50
N PHE A 47 -7.37 -9.93 5.52
CA PHE A 47 -6.76 -9.75 4.19
C PHE A 47 -7.37 -8.58 3.41
N VAL A 48 -8.70 -8.41 3.45
CA VAL A 48 -9.36 -7.27 2.80
C VAL A 48 -8.83 -5.95 3.36
N LEU A 49 -8.81 -5.82 4.70
CA LEU A 49 -8.28 -4.63 5.37
C LEU A 49 -6.79 -4.46 5.11
N GLY A 50 -6.03 -5.57 5.15
CA GLY A 50 -4.59 -5.59 4.89
C GLY A 50 -4.24 -5.06 3.50
N VAL A 51 -4.97 -5.49 2.47
CA VAL A 51 -4.79 -5.00 1.09
C VAL A 51 -5.05 -3.50 1.00
N VAL A 52 -6.14 -3.01 1.60
CA VAL A 52 -6.46 -1.57 1.61
C VAL A 52 -5.35 -0.77 2.29
N VAL A 53 -4.93 -1.20 3.48
CA VAL A 53 -3.90 -0.52 4.29
C VAL A 53 -2.55 -0.53 3.59
N MET A 54 -2.09 -1.69 3.12
CA MET A 54 -0.79 -1.82 2.45
C MET A 54 -0.77 -1.10 1.10
N ARG A 55 -1.90 -1.10 0.37
CA ARG A 55 -2.01 -0.31 -0.86
C ARG A 55 -1.89 1.18 -0.58
N ALA A 56 -2.59 1.67 0.45
CA ALA A 56 -2.50 3.06 0.87
C ALA A 56 -1.07 3.42 1.29
N ALA A 57 -0.43 2.59 2.11
CA ALA A 57 0.96 2.79 2.55
C ALA A 57 1.93 2.88 1.36
N GLY A 58 1.79 1.96 0.41
CA GLY A 58 2.56 1.96 -0.84
C GLY A 58 2.35 3.23 -1.68
N CYS A 59 1.12 3.76 -1.75
CA CYS A 59 0.87 5.02 -2.44
C CYS A 59 1.54 6.21 -1.74
N VAL A 60 1.40 6.28 -0.41
CA VAL A 60 1.98 7.36 0.41
C VAL A 60 3.50 7.42 0.27
N ILE A 61 4.19 6.27 0.40
CA ILE A 61 5.66 6.24 0.32
C ILE A 61 6.16 6.51 -1.11
N ASN A 62 5.45 6.03 -2.14
CA ASN A 62 5.80 6.30 -3.53
C ASN A 62 5.69 7.81 -3.84
N ASP A 63 4.57 8.43 -3.48
CA ASP A 63 4.38 9.87 -3.66
C ASP A 63 5.40 10.68 -2.81
N PHE A 64 5.82 10.17 -1.65
CA PHE A 64 6.88 10.80 -0.83
C PHE A 64 8.25 10.76 -1.49
N LEU A 65 8.64 9.61 -2.06
CA LEU A 65 9.93 9.45 -2.74
C LEU A 65 9.98 10.24 -4.05
N ASP A 66 8.87 10.29 -4.79
CA ASP A 66 8.79 10.90 -6.11
C ASP A 66 8.39 12.39 -6.05
N ARG A 67 8.12 12.96 -4.87
CA ARG A 67 7.56 14.32 -4.66
C ARG A 67 8.24 15.44 -5.43
N ASN A 68 9.57 15.36 -5.59
CA ASN A 68 10.35 16.40 -6.29
C ASN A 68 10.22 16.26 -7.81
N ILE A 69 10.08 15.04 -8.32
CA ILE A 69 9.98 14.74 -9.75
C ILE A 69 8.53 14.95 -10.21
N ASP A 70 7.57 14.48 -9.40
CA ASP A 70 6.14 14.57 -9.69
C ASP A 70 5.67 16.01 -9.90
N ALA A 71 6.30 17.00 -9.24
CA ALA A 71 5.98 18.41 -9.41
C ALA A 71 6.18 18.92 -10.85
N TYR A 72 7.07 18.28 -11.63
CA TYR A 72 7.39 18.67 -13.01
C TYR A 72 6.64 17.82 -14.06
N VAL A 73 5.84 16.84 -13.65
CA VAL A 73 5.14 15.92 -14.56
C VAL A 73 3.65 16.28 -14.59
N GLN A 74 3.12 16.60 -15.78
CA GLN A 74 1.73 17.06 -15.95
C GLN A 74 0.67 16.15 -15.30
N ARG A 75 0.89 14.82 -15.36
CA ARG A 75 -0.02 13.83 -14.78
C ARG A 75 0.02 13.78 -13.24
N THR A 76 1.15 14.11 -12.61
CA THR A 76 1.38 13.86 -11.18
C THR A 76 1.65 15.13 -10.37
N ARG A 77 1.78 16.30 -11.01
CA ARG A 77 1.96 17.61 -10.37
C ARG A 77 0.88 17.95 -9.34
N ASP A 78 -0.34 17.47 -9.56
CA ASP A 78 -1.49 17.75 -8.70
C ASP A 78 -1.59 16.79 -7.50
N ARG A 79 -0.65 15.84 -7.32
CA ARG A 79 -0.61 14.97 -6.15
C ARG A 79 -0.41 15.81 -4.87
N PRO A 80 -1.00 15.42 -3.71
CA PRO A 80 -0.96 16.25 -2.50
C PRO A 80 0.45 16.64 -2.05
N LEU A 81 1.43 15.73 -2.18
CA LEU A 81 2.84 15.99 -1.84
C LEU A 81 3.57 16.83 -2.89
N ALA A 82 3.36 16.55 -4.18
CA ALA A 82 3.97 17.31 -5.27
C ALA A 82 3.48 18.77 -5.30
N ALA A 83 2.17 18.97 -5.05
CA ALA A 83 1.53 20.27 -4.96
C ALA A 83 1.74 20.97 -3.60
N ARG A 84 2.56 20.41 -2.69
CA ARG A 84 2.84 20.93 -1.34
C ARG A 84 1.61 21.18 -0.47
N ARG A 85 0.50 20.48 -0.72
CA ARG A 85 -0.73 20.55 0.10
C ARG A 85 -0.66 19.72 1.37
N VAL A 86 0.24 18.73 1.39
CA VAL A 86 0.58 17.89 2.55
C VAL A 86 2.07 18.04 2.82
N ALA A 87 2.46 18.17 4.09
CA ALA A 87 3.87 18.24 4.45
C ALA A 87 4.54 16.86 4.34
N PRO A 88 5.82 16.76 3.93
CA PRO A 88 6.53 15.48 3.90
C PRO A 88 6.53 14.74 5.24
N GLY A 89 6.60 15.47 6.36
CA GLY A 89 6.51 14.89 7.71
C GLY A 89 5.15 14.25 7.98
N GLU A 90 4.05 14.88 7.58
CA GLU A 90 2.69 14.33 7.73
C GLU A 90 2.53 13.02 6.94
N ALA A 91 3.11 12.95 5.74
CA ALA A 91 3.09 11.74 4.92
C ALA A 91 3.88 10.59 5.57
N LEU A 92 5.04 10.87 6.17
CA LEU A 92 5.80 9.85 6.91
C LEU A 92 5.07 9.39 8.17
N THR A 93 4.43 10.29 8.92
CA THR A 93 3.59 9.92 10.06
C THR A 93 2.43 9.03 9.62
N LEU A 94 1.73 9.40 8.55
CA LEU A 94 0.65 8.57 7.98
C LEU A 94 1.15 7.21 7.53
N PHE A 95 2.29 7.16 6.84
CA PHE A 95 2.92 5.91 6.43
C PHE A 95 3.24 5.00 7.63
N ALA A 96 3.84 5.55 8.69
CA ALA A 96 4.15 4.80 9.90
C ALA A 96 2.89 4.25 10.57
N LEU A 97 1.81 5.05 10.65
CA LEU A 97 0.52 4.60 11.20
C LEU A 97 -0.10 3.47 10.36
N LEU A 98 -0.01 3.54 9.04
CA LEU A 98 -0.49 2.48 8.15
C LEU A 98 0.34 1.20 8.31
N LEU A 99 1.66 1.29 8.45
CA LEU A 99 2.51 0.13 8.73
C LEU A 99 2.19 -0.51 10.09
N LEU A 100 1.96 0.30 11.13
CA LEU A 100 1.53 -0.22 12.44
C LEU A 100 0.18 -0.92 12.35
N ALA A 101 -0.76 -0.37 11.58
CA ALA A 101 -2.05 -1.02 11.34
C ALA A 101 -1.89 -2.35 10.57
N ALA A 102 -1.02 -2.40 9.56
CA ALA A 102 -0.72 -3.63 8.83
C ALA A 102 -0.05 -4.68 9.73
N LEU A 103 0.90 -4.26 10.58
CA LEU A 103 1.56 -5.14 11.55
C LEU A 103 0.56 -5.70 12.56
N TYR A 104 -0.34 -4.86 13.06
CA TYR A 104 -1.41 -5.28 13.96
C TYR A 104 -2.35 -6.29 13.29
N LEU A 105 -2.69 -6.10 12.01
CA LEU A 105 -3.55 -7.02 11.27
C LEU A 105 -2.87 -8.39 11.07
N VAL A 106 -1.60 -8.40 10.62
CA VAL A 106 -0.89 -9.65 10.35
C VAL A 106 -0.61 -10.43 11.64
N SER A 107 -0.36 -9.75 12.77
CA SER A 107 -0.15 -10.41 14.07
C SER A 107 -1.41 -11.12 14.61
N ARG A 108 -2.57 -11.01 13.95
CA ARG A 108 -3.78 -11.77 14.29
C ARG A 108 -3.92 -13.09 13.53
N LEU A 109 -2.98 -13.39 12.65
CA LEU A 109 -2.86 -14.64 11.89
C LEU A 109 -1.86 -15.60 12.57
N ASP A 110 -1.70 -16.80 12.02
CA ASP A 110 -0.70 -17.77 12.47
C ASP A 110 0.74 -17.32 12.19
N LEU A 111 1.69 -17.91 12.93
CA LEU A 111 3.11 -17.54 12.87
C LEU A 111 3.69 -17.73 11.46
N PHE A 112 3.29 -18.80 10.77
CA PHE A 112 3.74 -19.06 9.40
C PHE A 112 3.35 -17.93 8.44
N THR A 113 2.12 -17.43 8.55
CA THR A 113 1.67 -16.28 7.75
C THR A 113 2.43 -15.00 8.09
N VAL A 114 2.79 -14.79 9.35
CA VAL A 114 3.60 -13.63 9.80
C VAL A 114 5.03 -13.71 9.23
N GLU A 115 5.64 -14.90 9.23
CA GLU A 115 6.96 -15.14 8.61
C GLU A 115 6.92 -14.84 7.11
N LEU A 116 5.91 -15.35 6.41
CA LEU A 116 5.73 -15.11 4.98
C LEU A 116 5.51 -13.62 4.67
N ALA A 117 4.73 -12.92 5.51
CA ALA A 117 4.53 -11.48 5.37
C ALA A 117 5.82 -10.68 5.59
N SER A 118 6.73 -11.16 6.44
CA SER A 118 8.04 -10.54 6.65
C SER A 118 8.91 -10.64 5.39
N ILE A 119 8.87 -11.78 4.70
CA ILE A 119 9.51 -11.95 3.38
C ILE A 119 8.87 -10.99 2.36
N GLY A 120 7.54 -10.89 2.33
CA GLY A 120 6.82 -9.96 1.45
C GLY A 120 7.17 -8.49 1.72
N ALA A 121 7.34 -8.11 2.99
CA ALA A 121 7.78 -6.77 3.38
C ALA A 121 9.20 -6.49 2.88
N LEU A 122 10.11 -7.45 3.01
CA LEU A 122 11.48 -7.35 2.49
C LEU A 122 11.48 -7.11 0.97
N LEU A 123 10.71 -7.89 0.21
CA LEU A 123 10.55 -7.73 -1.25
C LEU A 123 9.96 -6.36 -1.62
N THR A 124 8.99 -5.89 -0.83
CA THR A 124 8.37 -4.57 -1.07
C THR A 124 9.37 -3.43 -0.87
N VAL A 125 10.24 -3.55 0.13
CA VAL A 125 11.27 -2.54 0.46
C VAL A 125 12.43 -2.57 -0.53
N SER A 126 12.80 -3.74 -1.06
CA SER A 126 13.87 -3.88 -2.05
C SER A 126 13.46 -3.41 -3.46
N TYR A 127 12.16 -3.47 -3.81
CA TYR A 127 11.67 -3.09 -5.15
C TYR A 127 12.10 -1.66 -5.61
N PRO A 128 11.98 -0.60 -4.79
CA PRO A 128 12.45 0.74 -5.15
C PRO A 128 13.97 0.86 -5.39
N LEU A 129 14.76 -0.07 -4.86
CA LEU A 129 16.19 -0.14 -5.14
C LEU A 129 16.44 -0.84 -6.48
N LEU A 130 15.75 -1.96 -6.72
CA LEU A 130 15.87 -2.71 -7.97
C LEU A 130 15.44 -1.92 -9.20
N LYS A 131 14.40 -1.08 -9.11
CA LYS A 131 14.01 -0.19 -10.23
C LYS A 131 15.13 0.76 -10.68
N ARG A 132 16.18 0.98 -9.87
CA ARG A 132 17.32 1.83 -10.22
C ARG A 132 18.42 1.08 -10.97
N PHE A 133 18.46 -0.24 -10.87
CA PHE A 133 19.52 -1.08 -11.45
C PHE A 133 19.02 -2.02 -12.55
N PHE A 134 17.72 -2.36 -12.54
CA PHE A 134 17.14 -3.35 -13.45
C PHE A 134 16.22 -2.69 -14.50
N PRO A 135 16.41 -2.96 -15.80
CA PRO A 135 15.62 -2.34 -16.87
C PRO A 135 14.15 -2.82 -16.93
N MET A 136 13.79 -3.90 -16.24
CA MET A 136 12.42 -4.43 -16.17
C MET A 136 11.97 -4.67 -14.71
N PRO A 137 11.72 -3.61 -13.93
CA PRO A 137 11.31 -3.76 -12.53
C PRO A 137 9.98 -4.53 -12.35
N GLN A 138 9.14 -4.59 -13.39
CA GLN A 138 7.89 -5.35 -13.39
C GLN A 138 8.08 -6.87 -13.29
N LEU A 139 9.27 -7.40 -13.62
CA LEU A 139 9.57 -8.83 -13.45
C LEU A 139 9.87 -9.19 -11.99
N TYR A 140 10.18 -8.21 -11.15
CA TYR A 140 10.50 -8.40 -9.74
C TYR A 140 9.25 -8.39 -8.83
N LEU A 141 8.17 -7.76 -9.28
CA LEU A 141 6.95 -7.52 -8.49
C LEU A 141 5.73 -8.21 -9.10
#